data_AF-A0A7S2S245-F1
#
_entry.id   AF-A0A7S2S245-F1
#
_cell.length_a   1.000
_cell.length_b   1.000
_cell.length_c   1.000
_cell.angle_alpha   90.00
_cell.angle_beta   90.00
_cell.angle_gamma   90.00
#
_symmetry.space_group_name_H-M   'P 1'
#
loop_
_entity.id
_entity.type
_entity.pdbx_description
1 polymer ?
#
loop_
_entity_poly.entity_id
_entity_poly.type
_entity_poly.pdbx_seq_one_letter_code
_entity_poly.pdbx_strand_id
1 'polypeptide(L)'
;GGGVRRPPADTVAYVQDNTFLTGHDDGTLAMWNTAKKRPTCKLPATHGHNNKKMPRPIVSLAVNNDLAITGSHDGYIRLWKIDSAKGRLHSAGKIPIHGYTNDIAISAKAQFCVVAIGQEPKLG
;
A
#
# COMPACT_ATOMS: atom_id res chain seq x y z
N GLY A 1 -0.51 -30.93 -6.83
CA GLY A 1 0.49 -29.98 -6.31
C GLY A 1 -0.23 -28.75 -5.82
N GLY A 2 -0.31 -28.58 -4.50
CA GLY A 2 -1.04 -27.46 -3.89
C GLY A 2 -0.26 -26.17 -4.11
N GLY A 3 -0.73 -25.33 -5.05
CA GLY A 3 -0.20 -23.98 -5.19
C GLY A 3 -0.50 -23.20 -3.91
N VAL A 4 0.52 -22.58 -3.32
CA VAL A 4 0.35 -21.64 -2.22
C VAL A 4 -0.58 -20.54 -2.74
N ARG A 5 -1.82 -20.50 -2.23
CA ARG A 5 -2.80 -19.47 -2.56
C ARG A 5 -2.19 -18.13 -2.16
N ARG A 6 -1.91 -17.29 -3.15
CA ARG A 6 -1.43 -15.94 -2.87
C ARG A 6 -2.63 -15.11 -2.44
N PRO A 7 -2.51 -14.39 -1.31
CA PRO A 7 -3.57 -13.50 -0.88
C PRO A 7 -3.85 -12.44 -1.98
N PRO A 8 -5.11 -12.07 -2.23
CA PRO A 8 -5.49 -11.15 -3.29
C PRO A 8 -4.87 -9.75 -3.10
N ALA A 9 -4.59 -9.09 -4.23
CA ALA A 9 -4.32 -7.65 -4.24
C ALA A 9 -5.66 -6.91 -4.29
N ASP A 10 -5.94 -6.10 -3.26
CA ASP A 10 -7.18 -5.33 -3.15
C ASP A 10 -7.06 -3.93 -3.78
N THR A 11 -5.82 -3.46 -3.97
CA THR A 11 -5.56 -2.13 -4.52
C THR A 11 -4.31 -2.11 -5.39
N VAL A 12 -4.30 -1.23 -6.39
CA VAL A 12 -3.21 -1.04 -7.34
C VAL A 12 -3.04 0.46 -7.65
N ALA A 13 -1.80 0.91 -7.81
CA ALA A 13 -1.50 2.27 -8.21
C ALA A 13 -0.34 2.30 -9.23
N TYR A 14 -0.53 3.04 -10.31
CA TYR A 14 0.51 3.33 -11.29
C TYR A 14 1.56 4.28 -10.70
N VAL A 15 2.83 4.03 -10.98
CA VAL A 15 3.94 4.93 -10.59
C VAL A 15 4.39 5.71 -11.82
N GLN A 16 5.14 5.06 -12.70
CA GLN A 16 5.65 5.58 -13.97
C GLN A 16 6.20 4.44 -14.82
N ASP A 17 6.31 4.66 -16.13
CA ASP A 17 6.80 3.70 -17.12
C ASP A 17 6.10 2.34 -16.99
N ASN A 18 6.87 1.31 -16.63
CA ASN A 18 6.44 -0.07 -16.43
C ASN A 18 6.24 -0.42 -14.94
N THR A 19 6.28 0.56 -14.04
CA THR A 19 6.29 0.37 -12.59
C THR A 19 4.93 0.67 -11.97
N PHE A 20 4.45 -0.25 -11.14
CA PHE A 20 3.22 -0.09 -10.38
C PHE A 20 3.34 -0.75 -9.01
N LEU A 21 2.49 -0.32 -8.08
CA LEU A 21 2.39 -0.85 -6.72
C LEU A 21 1.06 -1.60 -6.56
N THR A 22 1.08 -2.62 -5.72
CA THR A 22 -0.13 -3.34 -5.28
C THR A 22 -0.14 -3.47 -3.77
N GLY A 23 -1.30 -3.25 -3.15
CA GLY A 23 -1.56 -3.54 -1.74
C GLY A 23 -2.42 -4.80 -1.61
N HIS A 24 -2.07 -5.65 -0.64
CA HIS A 24 -2.65 -6.97 -0.46
C HIS A 24 -3.38 -7.08 0.90
N ASP A 25 -4.33 -7.99 0.98
CA ASP A 25 -5.08 -8.30 2.20
C ASP A 25 -4.19 -8.87 3.33
N ASP A 26 -3.08 -9.52 2.98
CA ASP A 26 -2.04 -9.98 3.90
C ASP A 26 -1.06 -8.87 4.37
N GLY A 27 -1.38 -7.61 4.06
CA GLY A 27 -0.57 -6.45 4.43
C GLY A 27 0.70 -6.28 3.62
N THR A 28 0.91 -7.08 2.57
CA THR A 28 2.04 -6.93 1.66
C THR A 28 1.88 -5.70 0.78
N LEU A 29 2.88 -4.83 0.77
CA LEU A 29 3.09 -3.84 -0.28
C LEU A 29 4.09 -4.42 -1.28
N ALA A 30 3.68 -4.58 -2.54
CA ALA A 30 4.55 -5.10 -3.58
C ALA A 30 4.73 -4.09 -4.71
N MET A 31 5.98 -3.97 -5.19
CA MET A 31 6.32 -3.21 -6.38
C MET A 31 6.62 -4.13 -7.54
N TRP A 32 6.10 -3.78 -8.70
CA TRP A 32 6.17 -4.55 -9.92
C TRP A 32 6.81 -3.75 -11.03
N ASN A 33 7.46 -4.46 -11.93
CA ASN A 33 7.83 -3.94 -13.23
C ASN A 33 7.27 -4.91 -14.28
N THR A 34 6.50 -4.43 -15.26
CA THR A 34 5.83 -5.29 -16.26
C THR A 34 6.80 -6.12 -17.11
N ALA A 35 8.06 -5.70 -17.25
CA ALA A 35 9.10 -6.47 -17.93
C ALA A 35 9.61 -7.67 -17.12
N LYS A 36 9.22 -7.80 -15.84
CA LYS A 36 9.64 -8.88 -14.93
C LYS A 36 8.44 -9.73 -14.53
N LYS A 37 8.65 -11.05 -14.48
CA LYS A 37 7.61 -12.03 -14.06
C LYS A 37 7.37 -12.07 -12.55
N ARG A 38 8.17 -11.34 -11.76
CA ARG A 38 8.11 -11.32 -10.28
C ARG A 38 8.23 -9.87 -9.80
N PRO A 39 7.69 -9.55 -8.61
CA PRO A 39 7.85 -8.25 -7.99
C PRO A 39 9.33 -7.90 -7.84
N THR A 40 9.66 -6.63 -8.06
CA THR A 40 11.00 -6.10 -7.78
C THR A 40 11.21 -5.91 -6.28
N CYS A 41 10.14 -5.61 -5.54
CA CYS A 41 10.16 -5.47 -4.08
C CYS A 41 8.88 -6.05 -3.48
N LYS A 42 9.00 -6.63 -2.28
CA LYS A 42 7.88 -7.02 -1.42
C LYS A 42 8.20 -6.64 0.02
N LEU A 43 7.29 -5.91 0.65
CA LEU A 43 7.35 -5.57 2.06
C LEU A 43 6.15 -6.22 2.75
N PRO A 44 6.35 -7.27 3.57
CA PRO A 44 5.25 -7.95 4.26
C PRO A 44 4.77 -7.15 5.48
N ALA A 45 3.51 -7.35 5.88
CA ALA A 45 2.92 -6.82 7.11
C ALA A 45 3.24 -5.33 7.37
N THR A 46 3.13 -4.50 6.33
CA THR A 46 3.53 -3.08 6.40
C THR A 46 2.74 -2.29 7.43
N HIS A 47 1.47 -2.64 7.65
CA HIS A 47 0.61 -2.08 8.70
C HIS A 47 0.62 -2.92 10.01
N GLY A 48 1.63 -3.78 10.18
CA GLY A 48 1.77 -4.65 11.35
C GLY A 48 0.69 -5.73 11.45
N HIS A 49 0.49 -6.23 12.65
CA HIS A 49 -0.44 -7.32 12.94
C HIS A 49 -1.57 -6.83 13.87
N ASN A 50 -2.72 -7.49 13.80
CA ASN A 50 -3.82 -7.29 14.74
C ASN A 50 -3.67 -8.16 15.99
N ASN A 51 -4.61 -8.08 16.93
CA ASN A 51 -4.59 -8.82 18.20
C ASN A 51 -4.58 -10.34 18.02
N LYS A 52 -5.02 -10.84 16.85
CA LYS A 52 -4.99 -12.26 16.49
C LYS A 52 -3.68 -12.66 15.79
N LYS A 53 -2.66 -11.79 15.78
CA LYS A 53 -1.39 -11.95 15.06
C LYS A 53 -1.55 -12.10 13.55
N MET A 54 -2.68 -11.70 12.98
CA MET A 54 -2.88 -11.66 11.54
C MET A 54 -2.41 -10.32 10.99
N PRO A 55 -1.71 -10.29 9.84
CA PRO A 55 -1.29 -9.03 9.24
C PRO A 55 -2.51 -8.19 8.87
N ARG A 56 -2.36 -6.87 8.95
CA ARG A 56 -3.44 -5.93 8.59
C ARG A 56 -3.39 -5.63 7.09
N PRO A 57 -4.54 -5.64 6.40
CA PRO A 57 -4.64 -5.44 4.96
C PRO A 57 -4.27 -4.02 4.56
N ILE A 58 -3.73 -3.86 3.35
CA ILE A 58 -3.64 -2.55 2.69
C ILE A 58 -4.92 -2.36 1.89
N VAL A 59 -5.78 -1.46 2.36
CA VAL A 59 -7.11 -1.24 1.76
C VAL A 59 -7.16 -0.02 0.84
N SER A 60 -6.16 0.85 0.93
CA SER A 60 -6.02 2.03 0.07
C SER A 60 -4.57 2.32 -0.22
N LEU A 61 -4.31 2.77 -1.44
CA LEU A 61 -2.98 3.03 -1.96
C LEU A 61 -3.05 4.18 -2.97
N ALA A 62 -2.25 5.21 -2.75
CA ALA A 62 -2.11 6.33 -3.66
C ALA A 62 -0.64 6.58 -3.97
N VAL A 63 -0.36 7.04 -5.19
CA VAL A 63 0.99 7.35 -5.65
C VAL A 63 1.01 8.72 -6.33
N ASN A 64 2.08 9.47 -6.09
CA ASN A 64 2.46 10.64 -6.87
C ASN A 64 3.98 10.64 -7.02
N ASN A 65 4.49 10.50 -8.25
CA ASN A 65 5.92 10.42 -8.55
C ASN A 65 6.65 9.36 -7.70
N ASP A 66 7.60 9.78 -6.87
CA ASP A 66 8.38 8.90 -5.99
C ASP A 66 7.77 8.73 -4.58
N LEU A 67 6.54 9.20 -4.36
CA LEU A 67 5.81 9.06 -3.10
C LEU A 67 4.64 8.09 -3.25
N ALA A 68 4.58 7.08 -2.37
CA ALA A 68 3.38 6.28 -2.15
C ALA A 68 2.83 6.49 -0.74
N ILE A 69 1.51 6.39 -0.60
CA ILE A 69 0.82 6.39 0.68
C ILE A 69 -0.07 5.15 0.76
N THR A 70 0.05 4.37 1.83
CA THR A 70 -0.81 3.21 2.12
C THR A 70 -1.69 3.47 3.34
N GLY A 71 -2.92 2.95 3.28
CA GLY A 71 -3.89 2.99 4.35
C GLY A 71 -4.37 1.61 4.79
N SER A 72 -4.64 1.49 6.09
CA SER A 72 -5.23 0.32 6.74
C SER A 72 -6.20 0.77 7.83
N HIS A 73 -6.44 -0.08 8.82
CA HIS A 73 -7.25 0.18 10.00
C HIS A 73 -6.41 0.10 11.29
N ASP A 74 -5.10 0.34 11.18
CA ASP A 74 -4.16 0.32 12.31
C ASP A 74 -3.99 1.70 12.97
N GLY A 75 -4.75 2.70 12.53
CA GLY A 75 -4.70 4.06 13.05
C GLY A 75 -3.62 4.93 12.40
N TYR A 76 -3.01 4.48 11.30
CA TYR A 76 -1.96 5.23 10.60
C TYR A 76 -2.08 5.10 9.08
N ILE A 77 -1.77 6.18 8.38
CA ILE A 77 -1.27 6.09 7.00
C ILE A 77 0.26 5.99 7.02
N ARG A 78 0.83 5.30 6.04
CA ARG A 78 2.29 5.16 5.89
C ARG A 78 2.75 5.75 4.58
N LEU A 79 3.89 6.42 4.64
CA LEU A 79 4.53 7.08 3.50
C LEU A 79 5.74 6.25 3.08
N TRP A 80 5.89 6.08 1.77
CA TRP A 80 6.98 5.32 1.17
C TRP A 80 7.64 6.13 0.08
N LYS A 81 8.96 6.19 0.09
CA LYS A 81 9.75 6.67 -1.04
C LYS A 81 9.98 5.52 -2.02
N ILE A 82 9.71 5.77 -3.30
CA ILE A 82 9.84 4.81 -4.39
C ILE A 82 11.17 5.06 -5.10
N ASP A 83 12.02 4.04 -5.16
CA ASP A 83 13.21 4.02 -5.99
C ASP A 83 12.95 3.07 -7.17
N SER A 84 12.32 3.59 -8.22
CA SER A 84 11.96 2.83 -9.43
C SER A 84 13.20 2.25 -10.13
N ALA A 85 14.31 3.00 -10.15
CA ALA A 85 15.55 2.58 -10.78
C ALA A 85 16.15 1.34 -10.09
N LYS A 86 16.16 1.32 -8.76
CA LYS A 86 16.66 0.16 -7.98
C LYS A 86 15.59 -0.89 -7.71
N GLY A 87 14.33 -0.59 -8.05
CA GLY A 87 13.22 -1.47 -7.74
C GLY A 87 13.00 -1.63 -6.24
N ARG A 88 13.16 -0.57 -5.43
CA ARG A 88 13.02 -0.59 -3.96
C ARG A 88 11.99 0.40 -3.43
N LEU A 89 11.50 0.11 -2.22
CA LEU A 89 10.63 0.97 -1.42
C LEU A 89 11.31 1.26 -0.08
N HIS A 90 11.23 2.51 0.36
CA HIS A 90 11.81 2.96 1.63
C HIS A 90 10.72 3.60 2.49
N SER A 91 10.61 3.19 3.76
CA SER A 91 9.71 3.87 4.70
C SER A 91 10.17 5.31 4.90
N ALA A 92 9.26 6.26 4.68
CA ALA A 92 9.52 7.69 4.84
C ALA A 92 8.85 8.27 6.10
N GLY A 93 7.84 7.59 6.64
CA GLY A 93 7.16 8.00 7.86
C GLY A 93 5.76 7.40 8.00
N LYS A 94 5.09 7.77 9.08
CA LYS A 94 3.68 7.44 9.33
C LYS A 94 2.97 8.63 9.97
N ILE A 95 1.69 8.80 9.65
CA ILE A 95 0.87 9.89 10.18
C ILE A 95 -0.34 9.25 10.90
N PRO A 96 -0.61 9.63 12.16
CA PRO A 96 -1.75 9.10 12.90
C PRO A 96 -3.06 9.58 12.26
N ILE A 97 -3.95 8.63 11.97
CA ILE A 97 -5.28 8.84 11.40
C ILE A 97 -6.23 7.83 12.06
N HIS A 98 -7.13 8.31 12.93
CA HIS A 98 -8.06 7.44 13.65
C HIS A 98 -9.21 6.98 12.76
N GLY A 99 -9.30 5.68 12.49
CA GLY A 99 -10.41 5.05 11.76
C GLY A 99 -9.95 4.14 10.62
N TYR A 100 -10.90 3.67 9.81
CA TYR A 100 -10.64 2.87 8.62
C TYR A 100 -10.28 3.78 7.45
N THR A 101 -9.08 3.62 6.90
CA THR A 101 -8.62 4.44 5.78
C THR A 101 -9.15 3.90 4.45
N ASN A 102 -10.40 4.23 4.15
CA ASN A 102 -11.16 3.70 3.02
C ASN A 102 -10.67 4.22 1.65
N ASP A 103 -10.06 5.40 1.61
CA ASP A 103 -9.49 5.94 0.37
C ASP A 103 -8.40 6.98 0.65
N ILE A 104 -7.51 7.16 -0.32
CA ILE A 104 -6.45 8.17 -0.28
C ILE A 104 -6.31 8.79 -1.66
N ALA A 105 -6.31 10.12 -1.72
CA ALA A 105 -6.00 10.87 -2.93
C ALA A 105 -4.88 11.87 -2.64
N ILE A 106 -3.87 11.93 -3.51
CA ILE A 106 -2.76 12.88 -3.40
C ILE A 106 -2.96 14.00 -4.41
N SER A 107 -2.81 15.25 -3.98
CA SER A 107 -2.84 16.42 -4.89
C SER A 107 -1.77 16.29 -5.98
N ALA A 108 -2.01 16.85 -7.17
CA ALA A 108 -1.08 16.73 -8.30
C ALA A 108 0.35 17.23 -7.98
N LYS A 109 0.49 18.25 -7.12
CA LYS A 109 1.78 18.79 -6.66
C LYS A 109 2.36 18.08 -5.44
N ALA A 110 1.72 17.01 -4.96
CA ALA A 110 2.08 16.29 -3.74
C ALA A 110 2.20 17.16 -2.47
N GLN A 111 1.52 18.32 -2.42
CA GLN A 111 1.59 19.24 -1.28
C GLN A 111 0.65 18.83 -0.14
N PHE A 112 -0.45 18.18 -0.48
CA PHE A 112 -1.40 17.60 0.47
C PHE A 112 -2.03 16.33 -0.09
N CYS A 113 -2.65 15.55 0.80
CA CYS A 113 -3.50 14.43 0.47
C CYS A 113 -4.83 14.54 1.21
N VAL A 114 -5.85 13.87 0.68
CA VAL A 114 -7.16 13.70 1.31
C VAL A 114 -7.31 12.22 1.66
N VAL A 115 -7.78 11.94 2.87
CA VAL A 115 -7.98 10.57 3.37
C VAL A 115 -9.46 10.41 3.72
N ALA A 116 -10.14 9.46 3.08
CA ALA A 116 -11.51 9.12 3.41
C ALA A 116 -11.52 8.13 4.58
N ILE A 117 -12.07 8.54 5.72
CA ILE A 117 -12.02 7.77 6.97
C ILE A 117 -13.44 7.37 7.36
N GLY A 118 -13.64 6.08 7.66
CA GLY A 118 -14.90 5.54 8.16
C GLY A 118 -14.76 4.87 9.54
N GLN A 119 -15.90 4.61 10.17
CA GLN A 119 -15.98 3.72 11.34
C GLN A 119 -15.90 2.24 10.95
N GLU A 120 -16.21 1.91 9.70
CA GLU A 120 -16.24 0.56 9.14
C GLU A 120 -15.47 0.47 7.80
N PRO A 121 -15.01 -0.74 7.39
CA PRO A 121 -14.45 -0.99 6.06
C PRO A 121 -15.45 -0.70 4.93
N LYS A 122 -14.97 -0.24 3.77
CA LYS A 122 -15.76 0.01 2.55
C LYS A 122 -16.55 -1.20 1.99
N LEU A 123 -16.07 -2.42 2.25
CA LEU A 123 -16.71 -3.66 1.83
C LEU A 123 -17.21 -4.36 3.09
N GLY A 124 -18.45 -4.03 3.50
CA GLY A 124 -19.15 -4.66 4.62
C GLY A 124 -19.51 -6.11 4.33
#